data_AF-X8DYG9-F1
#
_entry.id   AF-X8DYG9-F1
#
_cell.length_a   1.000
_cell.length_b   1.000
_cell.length_c   1.000
_cell.angle_alpha   90.00
_cell.angle_beta   90.00
_cell.angle_gamma   90.00
#
_symmetry.space_group_name_H-M   'P 1'
#
loop_
_entity.id
_entity.type
_entity.pdbx_description
1 polymer ?
#
loop_
_entity_poly.entity_id
_entity_poly.type
_entity_poly.pdbx_seq_one_letter_code
_entity_poly.pdbx_strand_id
1 'polypeptide(L)' 'MVGTAVEAADQLRALAERFGVDEVMVNPVASARRGTEPASAPGREKTLELLAKELF' A
#
# COMPACT_ATOMS: atom_id res chain seq x y z
N MET A 1 6.68 -4.25 -2.12
CA MET A 1 5.68 -5.29 -1.76
C MET A 1 4.66 -5.36 -2.86
N VAL A 2 4.24 -6.56 -3.23
CA VAL A 2 3.28 -6.82 -4.31
C VAL A 2 2.42 -8.02 -3.88
N GLY A 3 1.12 -7.96 -4.19
CA GLY A 3 0.16 -9.00 -3.83
C GLY A 3 -1.23 -8.41 -3.58
N THR A 4 -2.10 -9.23 -3.02
CA THR A 4 -3.34 -8.79 -2.38
C THR A 4 -3.06 -7.94 -1.14
N ALA A 5 -4.09 -7.31 -0.58
CA ALA A 5 -3.94 -6.46 0.62
C ALA A 5 -3.43 -7.27 1.82
N VAL A 6 -3.96 -8.48 2.03
CA VAL A 6 -3.54 -9.40 3.11
C VAL A 6 -2.06 -9.75 2.96
N GLU A 7 -1.65 -10.21 1.78
CA GLU A 7 -0.24 -10.57 1.52
C GLU A 7 0.71 -9.38 1.70
N ALA A 8 0.28 -8.18 1.30
CA ALA A 8 1.08 -6.97 1.48
C ALA A 8 1.20 -6.55 2.95
N ALA A 9 0.14 -6.69 3.75
CA ALA A 9 0.17 -6.43 5.19
C ALA A 9 1.12 -7.38 5.92
N ASP A 10 1.09 -8.67 5.57
CA ASP A 10 2.01 -9.66 6.14
C ASP A 10 3.47 -9.38 5.76
N GLN A 11 3.73 -8.99 4.51
CA GLN A 11 5.06 -8.54 4.09
C GLN A 11 5.52 -7.30 4.87
N LEU A 12 4.63 -6.35 5.18
CA LEU A 12 4.95 -5.16 6.00
C LEU A 12 5.34 -5.54 7.43
N ARG A 13 4.55 -6.40 8.08
CA ARG A 13 4.86 -6.88 9.43
C ARG A 13 6.21 -7.59 9.45
N ALA A 14 6.44 -8.50 8.51
CA ALA A 14 7.71 -9.22 8.39
C ALA A 14 8.90 -8.28 8.11
N LEU A 15 8.70 -7.21 7.32
CA LEU A 15 9.73 -6.21 7.08
C LEU A 15 10.04 -5.41 8.35
N ALA A 16 9.03 -4.97 9.09
CA ALA A 16 9.18 -4.23 10.34
C ALA A 16 9.94 -5.06 11.38
N GLU A 17 9.54 -6.33 11.57
CA GLU A 17 10.21 -7.28 12.46
C GLU A 17 11.67 -7.50 12.07
N ARG A 18 11.95 -7.71 10.77
CA ARG A 18 13.31 -7.93 10.26
C ARG A 18 14.27 -6.80 10.62
N PHE A 19 13.78 -5.56 10.60
CA PHE A 19 14.60 -4.38 10.86
C PHE A 19 14.41 -3.80 12.27
N GLY A 20 13.50 -4.37 13.07
CA GLY A 20 13.21 -3.91 14.43
C GLY A 20 12.70 -2.47 14.48
N VAL A 21 11.83 -2.08 13.53
CA VAL A 21 11.28 -0.72 13.43
C VAL A 21 9.81 -0.69 13.85
N ASP A 22 9.42 0.36 14.56
CA ASP A 22 8.03 0.56 15.00
C ASP A 22 7.14 1.15 13.89
N GLU A 23 7.75 1.80 12.89
CA GLU A 23 7.05 2.47 11.80
C GLU A 23 7.63 2.08 10.43
N VAL A 24 6.75 1.88 9.45
CA VAL A 24 7.13 1.63 8.05
C VAL A 24 6.44 2.65 7.16
N MET A 25 7.23 3.47 6.47
CA MET A 25 6.72 4.43 5.49
C MET A 25 6.34 3.73 4.19
N VAL A 26 5.10 3.93 3.72
CA VAL A 26 4.57 3.31 2.49
C VAL A 26 4.43 4.37 1.38
N ASN A 27 5.04 4.11 0.22
CA ASN A 27 4.86 4.92 -0.98
C ASN A 27 4.21 4.05 -2.09
N PRO A 28 2.87 4.09 -2.24
CA PRO A 28 2.17 3.25 -3.22
C PRO A 28 2.42 3.77 -4.64
N VAL A 29 2.74 2.87 -5.56
CA VAL A 29 2.90 3.19 -6.99
C VAL A 29 1.83 2.48 -7.79
N ALA A 30 1.08 3.24 -8.59
CA ALA A 30 0.08 2.72 -9.52
C ALA A 30 -0.01 3.63 -10.74
N SER A 31 0.00 3.03 -11.93
CA SER A 31 -0.16 3.76 -13.19
C SER A 31 -1.55 4.37 -13.32
N ALA A 32 -1.63 5.56 -13.91
CA ALA A 32 -2.90 6.12 -14.36
C ALA A 32 -3.45 5.33 -15.57
N ARG A 33 -4.78 5.26 -15.70
CA ARG A 33 -5.45 4.68 -16.87
C ARG A 33 -6.02 5.79 -17.74
N ARG A 34 -6.38 5.46 -18.99
CA ARG A 34 -7.05 6.40 -19.89
C ARG A 34 -8.33 6.91 -19.22
N GLY A 35 -8.49 8.24 -19.17
CA GLY A 35 -9.64 8.90 -18.56
C GLY A 35 -9.56 9.12 -17.05
N THR A 36 -8.45 8.77 -16.38
CA THR A 36 -8.22 9.20 -15.00
C THR A 36 -8.09 10.73 -14.93
N GLU A 37 -8.74 11.34 -13.94
CA GLU A 37 -8.68 12.79 -13.72
C GLU A 37 -7.25 13.20 -13.32
N PRO A 38 -6.62 14.21 -13.96
CA PRO A 38 -5.21 14.55 -13.75
C PRO A 38 -4.81 14.93 -12.33
N ALA A 39 -5.70 15.53 -11.55
CA ALA A 39 -5.47 15.89 -10.15
C ALA A 39 -5.78 14.74 -9.15
N SER A 40 -6.15 13.55 -9.64
CA SER A 40 -6.53 12.40 -8.82
C SER A 40 -5.52 11.25 -8.90
N ALA A 41 -5.57 10.34 -7.92
CA ALA A 41 -4.70 9.18 -7.86
C ALA A 41 -5.43 7.90 -7.42
N PRO A 42 -6.54 7.51 -8.07
CA PRO A 42 -7.46 6.50 -7.56
C PRO A 42 -6.80 5.14 -7.31
N GLY A 43 -5.81 4.74 -8.13
CA GLY A 43 -5.06 3.50 -7.91
C GLY A 43 -4.24 3.54 -6.60
N ARG A 44 -3.57 4.65 -6.31
CA ARG A 44 -2.78 4.82 -5.09
C ARG A 44 -3.67 4.93 -3.86
N GLU A 45 -4.74 5.73 -3.97
CA GLU A 45 -5.76 5.88 -2.93
C GLU A 45 -6.38 4.52 -2.57
N LYS A 46 -6.78 3.73 -3.59
CA LYS A 46 -7.37 2.42 -3.35
C LYS A 46 -6.40 1.42 -2.73
N THR A 47 -5.14 1.44 -3.13
CA THR A 47 -4.09 0.62 -2.49
C THR A 47 -3.98 0.96 -0.99
N LEU A 48 -3.96 2.25 -0.64
CA LEU A 48 -3.90 2.67 0.78
C LEU A 48 -5.17 2.29 1.55
N GLU A 49 -6.35 2.49 0.96
CA GLU A 49 -7.63 2.14 1.59
C GLU A 49 -7.72 0.63 1.89
N LEU A 50 -7.30 -0.22 0.95
CA LEU A 50 -7.30 -1.67 1.14
C LEU A 50 -6.27 -2.10 2.17
N LEU A 51 -5.05 -1.55 2.09
CA LEU A 51 -3.99 -1.87 3.03
C LEU A 51 -4.35 -1.44 4.46
N ALA A 52 -4.95 -0.26 4.63
CA ALA A 52 -5.37 0.23 5.93
C ALA A 52 -6.36 -0.73 6.63
N LYS A 53 -7.30 -1.34 5.88
CA LYS A 53 -8.27 -2.31 6.43
C LYS A 53 -7.64 -3.61 6.93
N GLU A 54 -6.43 -3.94 6.49
CA GLU A 54 -5.69 -5.12 6.96
C GLU A 54 -4.77 -4.79 8.15
N LEU A 55 -4.55 -3.49 8.44
CA LEU A 55 -3.67 -2.99 9.49
C LEU A 55 -4.43 -2.37 10.67
N PHE A 56 -5.69 -1.97 10.49
CA PHE A 56 -6.57 -1.32 11.48
C PHE A 56 -7.99 -1.90 11.40
#